data_AF-A0AAC9XK53-F1
#
_entry.id   AF-A0AAC9XK53-F1
#
_cell.length_a   1.000
_cell.length_b   1.000
_cell.length_c   1.000
_cell.angle_alpha   90.00
_cell.angle_beta   90.00
_cell.angle_gamma   90.00
#
_symmetry.space_group_name_H-M   'P 1'
#
loop_
_entity.id
_entity.type
_entity.pdbx_description
1 polymer ?
#
loop_
_entity_poly.entity_id
_entity_poly.type
_entity_poly.pdbx_seq_one_letter_code
_entity_poly.pdbx_strand_id
1 'polypeptide(L)'
;MKINYIFSLIIFIFISSCGNKITAPSEVNGIIYYDVETTETKSFSFFKIDNSTGKALEAKSKFKKLAESQNAIVYFEDGYSITRDQLRSFLAQFEESYEKEVSIYGEPSDLDRNGKIIFLMADINTNGNSTGGYFSSSDLIDGKDGIRGEYLHVNVKWELESVFGVMMHELQHLINYNMNAINGNKEMDIWLDEALSESTSYLFSEYITKSREEDFVNTPYYSFYSWNMQLNNGNDIFGSSGIFISYSSASIFMNWLNTKTGGNYNIYKEIAHSSPSLTSEERLTGITSKYGLGNNMDDVMLNWIDGLSKGDLPGVSISAISQSGSIPLLPRSVIVYNNTYSIPPDAKIKTIPLSGQGWNGFSAVVNTSENKNAGYVDEADIVDINLSQVNGLNSSMKYKSIDLDSLEGYHFMDKVF
;
A
#
# COMPACT_ATOMS: atom_id res chain seq x y z
N MET A 1 68.13 -10.30 39.23
CA MET A 1 67.41 -9.07 38.85
C MET A 1 66.83 -9.23 37.46
N LYS A 2 65.51 -9.45 37.42
CA LYS A 2 64.65 -9.73 36.25
C LYS A 2 63.83 -8.47 35.98
N ILE A 3 64.34 -7.50 35.20
CA ILE A 3 63.60 -6.26 34.88
C ILE A 3 63.63 -5.92 33.37
N ASN A 4 64.25 -6.74 32.51
CA ASN A 4 64.44 -6.37 31.09
C ASN A 4 63.53 -7.08 30.08
N TYR A 5 62.58 -7.92 30.51
CA TYR A 5 61.64 -8.60 29.60
C TYR A 5 60.22 -8.00 29.57
N ILE A 6 59.89 -7.08 30.48
CA ILE A 6 58.55 -6.48 30.55
C ILE A 6 58.42 -5.27 29.60
N PHE A 7 59.52 -4.57 29.29
CA PHE A 7 59.47 -3.42 28.39
C PHE A 7 59.35 -3.79 26.90
N SER A 8 59.83 -4.97 26.48
CA SER A 8 59.67 -5.42 25.08
C SER A 8 58.29 -6.03 24.79
N LEU A 9 57.52 -6.44 25.81
CA LEU A 9 56.18 -6.99 25.62
C LEU A 9 55.12 -5.86 25.48
N ILE A 10 55.33 -4.71 26.13
CA ILE A 10 54.41 -3.57 26.06
C ILE A 10 54.48 -2.85 24.70
N ILE A 11 55.65 -2.88 24.03
CA ILE A 11 55.81 -2.28 22.70
C ILE A 11 55.16 -3.14 21.59
N PHE A 12 55.07 -4.45 21.75
CA PHE A 12 54.37 -5.32 20.78
C PHE A 12 52.84 -5.29 20.90
N ILE A 13 52.29 -4.98 22.08
CA ILE A 13 50.84 -4.85 22.26
C ILE A 13 50.31 -3.54 21.63
N PHE A 14 51.13 -2.48 21.55
CA PHE A 14 50.73 -1.22 20.91
C PHE A 14 50.94 -1.18 19.39
N ILE A 15 51.87 -1.97 18.83
CA ILE A 15 52.14 -1.97 17.38
C ILE A 15 51.17 -2.88 16.62
N SER A 16 50.46 -3.80 17.27
CA SER A 16 49.41 -4.60 16.62
C SER A 16 48.02 -3.94 16.59
N SER A 17 47.87 -2.73 17.14
CA SER A 17 46.61 -1.97 17.13
C SER A 17 46.51 -0.94 15.99
N CYS A 18 47.55 -0.77 15.18
CA CYS A 18 47.53 0.07 13.99
C CYS A 18 47.18 -0.78 12.76
N GLY A 19 45.90 -1.11 12.58
CA GLY A 19 45.43 -1.87 11.43
C GLY A 19 43.94 -1.73 11.12
N ASN A 20 43.09 -1.66 12.14
CA ASN A 20 41.66 -1.38 11.96
C ASN A 20 41.30 -0.17 12.81
N LYS A 21 41.32 1.03 12.22
CA LYS A 21 40.62 2.18 12.80
C LYS A 21 39.14 1.88 12.67
N ILE A 22 38.54 1.21 13.66
CA ILE A 22 37.09 1.22 13.81
C ILE A 22 36.74 2.66 14.14
N THR A 23 36.27 3.42 13.15
CA THR A 23 35.79 4.78 13.38
C THR A 23 34.55 4.65 14.26
N ALA A 24 34.56 5.29 15.44
CA ALA A 24 33.39 5.27 16.31
C ALA A 24 32.18 5.84 15.55
N PRO A 25 30.97 5.28 15.73
CA PRO A 25 29.76 5.85 15.14
C PRO A 25 29.62 7.32 15.52
N SER A 26 29.12 8.13 14.59
CA SER A 26 28.87 9.56 14.84
C SER A 26 27.38 9.79 15.02
N GLU A 27 26.99 10.59 16.01
CA GLU A 27 25.60 10.91 16.28
C GLU A 27 25.30 12.37 15.89
N VAL A 28 24.20 12.59 15.16
CA VAL A 28 23.69 13.92 14.82
C VAL A 28 22.17 13.88 14.89
N ASN A 29 21.58 14.75 15.72
CA ASN A 29 20.13 14.87 15.92
C ASN A 29 19.44 13.54 16.26
N GLY A 30 20.04 12.73 17.15
CA GLY A 30 19.48 11.43 17.56
C GLY A 30 19.62 10.31 16.53
N ILE A 31 20.29 10.56 15.39
CA ILE A 31 20.62 9.54 14.40
C ILE A 31 22.10 9.18 14.54
N ILE A 32 22.37 7.89 14.74
CA ILE A 32 23.69 7.28 14.76
C ILE A 32 24.05 6.86 13.34
N TYR A 33 25.22 7.27 12.87
CA TYR A 33 25.77 6.93 11.56
C TYR A 33 27.03 6.09 11.72
N TYR A 34 27.11 5.01 10.96
CA TYR A 34 28.24 4.10 10.94
C TYR A 34 29.13 4.33 9.73
N ASP A 35 30.44 4.11 9.91
CA ASP A 35 31.43 4.26 8.85
C ASP A 35 31.28 3.11 7.83
N VAL A 36 31.11 3.45 6.56
CA VAL A 36 30.86 2.49 5.47
C VAL A 36 32.00 1.47 5.31
N GLU A 37 33.23 1.81 5.69
CA GLU A 37 34.38 0.91 5.56
C GLU A 37 34.52 -0.06 6.74
N THR A 38 34.00 0.30 7.92
CA THR A 38 34.20 -0.49 9.14
C THR A 38 32.93 -0.95 9.84
N THR A 39 31.76 -0.61 9.29
CA THR A 39 30.48 -0.99 9.87
C THR A 39 30.23 -2.50 9.79
N GLU A 40 29.31 -2.95 10.64
CA GLU A 40 28.79 -4.31 10.61
C GLU A 40 28.24 -4.65 9.22
N THR A 41 28.64 -5.81 8.72
CA THR A 41 28.11 -6.40 7.50
C THR A 41 27.41 -7.72 7.81
N LYS A 42 26.19 -7.88 7.33
CA LYS A 42 25.37 -9.10 7.45
C LYS A 42 24.90 -9.55 6.08
N SER A 43 24.60 -10.83 5.93
CA SER A 43 23.93 -11.33 4.73
C SER A 43 22.45 -11.55 5.03
N PHE A 44 21.57 -11.04 4.17
CA PHE A 44 20.13 -11.22 4.31
C PHE A 44 19.55 -11.85 3.06
N SER A 45 18.59 -12.76 3.25
CA SER A 45 17.73 -13.26 2.18
C SER A 45 16.54 -12.32 2.00
N PHE A 46 16.15 -12.09 0.75
CA PHE A 46 15.04 -11.24 0.34
C PHE A 46 14.53 -11.67 -1.04
N PHE A 47 13.43 -11.09 -1.51
CA PHE A 47 12.87 -11.36 -2.83
C PHE A 47 13.20 -10.23 -3.80
N LYS A 48 13.51 -10.60 -5.04
CA LYS A 48 13.48 -9.69 -6.18
C LYS A 48 12.24 -9.95 -7.03
N ILE A 49 11.59 -8.89 -7.49
CA ILE A 49 10.40 -8.99 -8.33
C ILE A 49 10.81 -8.91 -9.79
N ASP A 50 10.49 -9.96 -10.53
CA ASP A 50 10.66 -9.99 -11.97
C ASP A 50 9.53 -9.22 -12.64
N ASN A 51 9.88 -8.09 -13.27
CA ASN A 51 8.90 -7.17 -13.84
C ASN A 51 8.25 -7.72 -15.12
N SER A 52 8.90 -8.67 -15.81
CA SER A 52 8.35 -9.27 -17.03
C SER A 52 7.33 -10.36 -16.73
N THR A 53 7.46 -11.03 -15.59
CA THR A 53 6.63 -12.20 -15.22
C THR A 53 5.81 -12.01 -13.96
N GLY A 54 6.07 -10.95 -13.20
CA GLY A 54 5.45 -10.68 -11.89
C GLY A 54 5.93 -11.58 -10.75
N LYS A 55 6.87 -12.52 -11.00
CA LYS A 55 7.27 -13.52 -10.00
C LYS A 55 8.26 -12.96 -8.97
N ALA A 56 8.13 -13.41 -7.73
CA ALA A 56 9.15 -13.24 -6.71
C ALA A 56 10.27 -14.27 -6.89
N LEU A 57 11.51 -13.81 -6.84
CA LEU A 57 12.72 -14.61 -6.98
C LEU A 57 13.55 -14.47 -5.70
N GLU A 58 13.88 -15.58 -5.05
CA GLU A 58 14.76 -15.56 -3.89
C GLU A 58 16.15 -15.01 -4.25
N ALA A 59 16.65 -14.12 -3.41
CA ALA A 59 17.97 -13.54 -3.49
C ALA A 59 18.63 -13.52 -2.11
N LYS A 60 19.96 -13.50 -2.09
CA LYS A 60 20.76 -13.31 -0.87
C LYS A 60 21.91 -12.37 -1.19
N SER A 61 22.03 -11.29 -0.42
CA SER A 61 23.07 -10.28 -0.60
C SER A 61 23.71 -9.87 0.72
N LYS A 62 24.82 -9.14 0.64
CA LYS A 62 25.50 -8.56 1.80
C LYS A 62 25.02 -7.13 2.00
N PHE A 63 24.84 -6.75 3.25
CA PHE A 63 24.32 -5.46 3.66
C PHE A 63 25.17 -4.86 4.76
N LYS A 64 25.36 -3.54 4.68
CA LYS A 64 26.07 -2.74 5.68
C LYS A 64 25.06 -2.01 6.55
N LYS A 65 25.23 -2.05 7.87
CA LYS A 65 24.43 -1.22 8.79
C LYS A 65 24.91 0.22 8.66
N LEU A 66 24.12 1.13 8.09
CA LEU A 66 24.60 2.49 7.79
C LEU A 66 24.13 3.53 8.79
N ALA A 67 22.91 3.38 9.31
CA ALA A 67 22.35 4.33 10.25
C ALA A 67 21.34 3.66 11.18
N GLU A 68 21.10 4.32 12.32
CA GLU A 68 20.08 3.94 13.30
C GLU A 68 19.51 5.23 13.92
N SER A 69 18.20 5.32 13.99
CA SER A 69 17.45 6.40 14.66
C SER A 69 16.68 5.84 15.85
N GLN A 70 15.70 6.54 16.41
CA GLN A 70 14.95 6.07 17.57
C GLN A 70 14.16 4.79 17.25
N ASN A 71 13.43 4.77 16.14
CA ASN A 71 12.49 3.71 15.77
C ASN A 71 12.95 2.89 14.56
N ALA A 72 14.14 3.15 13.98
CA ALA A 72 14.60 2.46 12.78
C ALA A 72 16.09 2.10 12.74
N ILE A 73 16.40 1.03 12.00
CA ILE A 73 17.75 0.62 11.60
C ILE A 73 17.79 0.53 10.06
N VAL A 74 18.85 1.06 9.44
CA VAL A 74 19.06 0.95 8.00
C VAL A 74 20.19 -0.02 7.69
N TYR A 75 19.87 -1.10 6.99
CA TYR A 75 20.82 -1.97 6.31
C TYR A 75 20.76 -1.72 4.80
N PHE A 76 21.91 -1.41 4.20
CA PHE A 76 22.00 -1.02 2.81
C PHE A 76 22.85 -2.02 2.02
N GLU A 77 22.36 -2.46 0.86
CA GLU A 77 23.01 -3.47 0.02
C GLU A 77 24.42 -3.03 -0.41
N ASP A 78 25.38 -3.95 -0.27
CA ASP A 78 26.76 -3.72 -0.69
C ASP A 78 26.86 -3.61 -2.22
N GLY A 79 27.68 -2.68 -2.70
CA GLY A 79 27.78 -2.34 -4.13
C GLY A 79 26.89 -1.18 -4.57
N TYR A 80 25.95 -0.73 -3.74
CA TYR A 80 25.22 0.52 -3.93
C TYR A 80 25.73 1.62 -2.99
N SER A 81 25.39 2.88 -3.29
CA SER A 81 25.78 4.03 -2.48
C SER A 81 24.60 4.92 -2.16
N ILE A 82 24.56 5.43 -0.93
CA ILE A 82 23.63 6.45 -0.47
C ILE A 82 24.41 7.51 0.28
N THR A 83 24.03 8.78 0.12
CA THR A 83 24.68 9.87 0.84
C THR A 83 24.17 9.97 2.28
N ARG A 84 24.98 10.55 3.17
CA ARG A 84 24.56 10.81 4.56
C ARG A 84 23.34 11.73 4.63
N ASP A 85 23.24 12.71 3.73
CA ASP A 85 22.10 13.63 3.70
C ASP A 85 20.80 12.94 3.29
N GLN A 86 20.87 12.02 2.34
CA GLN A 86 19.75 11.17 1.95
C GLN A 86 19.27 10.29 3.10
N LEU A 87 20.19 9.58 3.78
CA LEU A 87 19.85 8.78 4.97
C LEU A 87 19.25 9.64 6.08
N ARG A 88 19.82 10.82 6.33
CA ARG A 88 19.30 11.77 7.32
C ARG A 88 17.89 12.21 6.98
N SER A 89 17.63 12.58 5.73
CA SER A 89 16.31 13.03 5.29
C SER A 89 15.27 11.93 5.44
N PHE A 90 15.58 10.71 4.98
CA PHE A 90 14.69 9.57 5.08
C PHE A 90 14.35 9.24 6.55
N LEU A 91 15.36 9.11 7.41
CA LEU A 91 15.14 8.78 8.81
C LEU A 91 14.43 9.90 9.57
N ALA A 92 14.74 11.17 9.30
CA ALA A 92 14.03 12.29 9.94
C ALA A 92 12.54 12.31 9.58
N GLN A 93 12.20 12.08 8.31
CA GLN A 93 10.79 11.99 7.88
C GLN A 93 10.08 10.79 8.50
N PHE A 94 10.77 9.65 8.62
CA PHE A 94 10.24 8.46 9.27
C PHE A 94 9.94 8.71 10.74
N GLU A 95 10.88 9.27 11.49
CA GLU A 95 10.68 9.57 12.92
C GLU A 95 9.56 10.58 13.15
N GLU A 96 9.41 11.59 12.29
CA GLU A 96 8.30 12.55 12.36
C GLU A 96 6.93 11.90 12.10
N SER A 97 6.88 10.87 11.27
CA SER A 97 5.64 10.23 10.83
C SER A 97 5.25 9.01 11.68
N TYR A 98 6.22 8.34 12.30
CA TYR A 98 6.06 7.07 12.99
C TYR A 98 5.00 7.12 14.10
N GLU A 99 5.06 8.13 14.98
CA GLU A 99 4.09 8.26 16.08
C GLU A 99 2.66 8.39 15.55
N LYS A 100 2.47 9.10 14.43
CA LYS A 100 1.16 9.29 13.82
C LYS A 100 0.63 7.97 13.25
N GLU A 101 1.45 7.24 12.50
CA GLU A 101 1.12 5.91 11.96
C GLU A 101 0.67 4.96 13.06
N VAL A 102 1.49 4.80 14.09
CA VAL A 102 1.22 3.94 15.25
C VAL A 102 -0.05 4.37 16.00
N SER A 103 -0.27 5.68 16.14
CA SER A 103 -1.46 6.19 16.85
C SER A 103 -2.79 5.87 16.15
N ILE A 104 -2.75 5.65 14.83
CA ILE A 104 -3.92 5.35 14.00
C ILE A 104 -4.13 3.83 13.91
N TYR A 105 -3.10 3.05 13.62
CA TYR A 105 -3.26 1.63 13.28
C TYR A 105 -2.87 0.66 14.41
N GLY A 106 -2.08 1.11 15.38
CA GLY A 106 -1.57 0.29 16.48
C GLY A 106 -0.06 0.11 16.45
N GLU A 107 0.43 -0.71 17.37
CA GLU A 107 1.87 -0.94 17.51
C GLU A 107 2.36 -2.02 16.54
N PRO A 108 3.56 -1.88 15.96
CA PRO A 108 4.23 -3.00 15.32
C PRO A 108 4.62 -4.06 16.37
N SER A 109 5.04 -5.24 15.90
CA SER A 109 5.67 -6.22 16.79
C SER A 109 7.10 -5.78 17.16
N ASP A 110 7.72 -6.50 18.09
CA ASP A 110 9.16 -6.41 18.41
C ASP A 110 9.70 -7.83 18.69
N LEU A 111 9.68 -8.66 17.65
CA LEU A 111 9.98 -10.09 17.76
C LEU A 111 11.47 -10.36 17.99
N ASP A 112 12.32 -9.49 17.46
CA ASP A 112 13.78 -9.58 17.61
C ASP A 112 14.32 -8.82 18.83
N ARG A 113 13.44 -8.06 19.52
CA ARG A 113 13.71 -7.29 20.74
C ARG A 113 14.73 -6.17 20.55
N ASN A 114 14.83 -5.62 19.34
CA ASN A 114 15.65 -4.46 19.06
C ASN A 114 14.88 -3.13 19.24
N GLY A 115 13.54 -3.18 19.29
CA GLY A 115 12.65 -2.04 19.45
C GLY A 115 12.51 -1.13 18.23
N LYS A 116 12.85 -1.60 17.03
CA LYS A 116 13.02 -0.81 15.81
C LYS A 116 12.59 -1.56 14.55
N ILE A 117 12.09 -0.81 13.58
CA ILE A 117 11.84 -1.29 12.23
C ILE A 117 13.17 -1.37 11.46
N ILE A 118 13.39 -2.45 10.73
CA ILE A 118 14.58 -2.67 9.92
C ILE A 118 14.28 -2.35 8.46
N PHE A 119 14.84 -1.25 7.95
CA PHE A 119 14.84 -0.96 6.52
C PHE A 119 15.96 -1.74 5.83
N LEU A 120 15.58 -2.76 5.07
CA LEU A 120 16.49 -3.54 4.24
C LEU A 120 16.48 -2.97 2.81
N MET A 121 17.41 -2.04 2.54
CA MET A 121 17.48 -1.31 1.28
C MET A 121 18.33 -2.07 0.26
N ALA A 122 17.71 -2.61 -0.79
CA ALA A 122 18.35 -3.40 -1.85
C ALA A 122 17.81 -3.06 -3.24
N ASP A 123 18.47 -3.56 -4.29
CA ASP A 123 17.86 -3.64 -5.61
C ASP A 123 16.89 -4.83 -5.68
N ILE A 124 15.61 -4.54 -5.43
CA ILE A 124 14.55 -5.55 -5.32
C ILE A 124 13.86 -5.87 -6.65
N ASN A 125 14.40 -5.43 -7.79
CA ASN A 125 13.79 -5.66 -9.10
C ASN A 125 14.72 -6.42 -10.05
N THR A 126 14.15 -7.27 -10.91
CA THR A 126 14.80 -7.80 -12.12
C THR A 126 13.98 -7.46 -13.35
N ASN A 127 14.65 -7.25 -14.48
CA ASN A 127 14.03 -6.95 -15.78
C ASN A 127 13.11 -5.71 -15.78
N GLY A 128 13.35 -4.76 -14.88
CA GLY A 128 12.54 -3.54 -14.72
C GLY A 128 12.84 -2.82 -13.41
N ASN A 129 11.93 -1.92 -13.00
CA ASN A 129 12.06 -1.12 -11.78
C ASN A 129 10.68 -0.67 -11.24
N SER A 130 9.65 -1.54 -11.25
CA SER A 130 8.26 -1.16 -10.90
C SER A 130 7.89 -1.34 -9.42
N THR A 131 8.65 -2.12 -8.65
CA THR A 131 8.39 -2.29 -7.21
C THR A 131 9.25 -1.32 -6.39
N GLY A 132 8.63 -0.49 -5.57
CA GLY A 132 9.30 0.48 -4.70
C GLY A 132 9.71 -0.07 -3.33
N GLY A 133 8.96 -1.04 -2.84
CA GLY A 133 9.19 -1.71 -1.57
C GLY A 133 8.20 -2.86 -1.38
N TYR A 134 8.33 -3.58 -0.27
CA TYR A 134 7.32 -4.54 0.20
C TYR A 134 7.54 -4.91 1.67
N PHE A 135 6.44 -5.28 2.33
CA PHE A 135 6.40 -6.07 3.56
C PHE A 135 6.21 -7.56 3.23
N SER A 136 6.82 -8.44 4.04
CA SER A 136 6.68 -9.89 3.90
C SER A 136 6.37 -10.50 5.27
N SER A 137 5.20 -11.13 5.39
CA SER A 137 4.74 -11.75 6.63
C SER A 137 5.68 -12.86 7.12
N SER A 138 6.36 -13.54 6.17
CA SER A 138 7.35 -14.57 6.48
C SER A 138 8.53 -14.06 7.31
N ASP A 139 8.84 -12.76 7.28
CA ASP A 139 9.89 -12.18 8.12
C ASP A 139 9.50 -12.12 9.60
N LEU A 140 8.20 -12.09 9.90
CA LEU A 140 7.66 -12.18 11.27
C LEU A 140 7.44 -13.64 11.70
N ILE A 141 7.13 -14.55 10.77
CA ILE A 141 6.82 -15.96 11.07
C ILE A 141 8.08 -16.83 11.12
N ASP A 142 8.85 -16.83 10.05
CA ASP A 142 10.02 -17.68 9.85
C ASP A 142 11.31 -16.91 10.10
N GLY A 143 11.33 -15.64 9.70
CA GLY A 143 12.47 -14.75 9.82
C GLY A 143 13.58 -15.04 8.82
N LYS A 144 14.65 -14.23 8.88
CA LYS A 144 15.82 -14.37 8.01
C LYS A 144 16.83 -15.29 8.69
N ASP A 145 17.05 -16.46 8.10
CA ASP A 145 17.87 -17.54 8.68
C ASP A 145 17.38 -17.96 10.09
N GLY A 146 16.05 -17.95 10.32
CA GLY A 146 15.41 -18.33 11.59
C GLY A 146 15.34 -17.20 12.62
N ILE A 147 15.79 -15.98 12.28
CA ILE A 147 15.70 -14.80 13.14
C ILE A 147 14.57 -13.91 12.60
N ARG A 148 13.44 -13.93 13.31
CA ARG A 148 12.28 -13.06 13.05
C ARG A 148 12.68 -11.60 13.22
N GLY A 149 11.99 -10.69 12.55
CA GLY A 149 12.16 -9.26 12.77
C GLY A 149 11.27 -8.41 11.86
N GLU A 150 11.15 -7.14 12.22
CA GLU A 150 10.29 -6.16 11.58
C GLU A 150 10.96 -5.54 10.36
N TYR A 151 11.10 -6.32 9.27
CA TYR A 151 11.77 -5.87 8.04
C TYR A 151 10.81 -5.21 7.05
N LEU A 152 11.19 -4.03 6.57
CA LEU A 152 10.61 -3.38 5.39
C LEU A 152 11.66 -3.36 4.27
N HIS A 153 11.30 -3.87 3.10
CA HIS A 153 12.21 -4.00 1.96
C HIS A 153 12.07 -2.78 1.07
N VAL A 154 13.20 -2.17 0.71
CA VAL A 154 13.21 -0.85 0.07
C VAL A 154 14.01 -0.92 -1.22
N ASN A 155 13.46 -0.41 -2.32
CA ASN A 155 14.20 -0.35 -3.57
C ASN A 155 15.20 0.82 -3.58
N VAL A 156 16.49 0.51 -3.64
CA VAL A 156 17.57 1.52 -3.71
C VAL A 156 17.61 2.30 -5.02
N LYS A 157 16.93 1.83 -6.07
CA LYS A 157 16.86 2.48 -7.38
C LYS A 157 15.70 3.46 -7.53
N TRP A 158 14.86 3.60 -6.51
CA TRP A 158 13.77 4.57 -6.52
C TRP A 158 14.19 5.88 -5.86
N GLU A 159 13.57 6.97 -6.29
CA GLU A 159 13.75 8.26 -5.65
C GLU A 159 13.21 8.23 -4.22
N LEU A 160 13.97 8.78 -3.27
CA LEU A 160 13.71 8.63 -1.84
C LEU A 160 12.36 9.20 -1.40
N GLU A 161 11.90 10.26 -2.06
CA GLU A 161 10.59 10.86 -1.77
C GLU A 161 9.45 9.90 -2.12
N SER A 162 9.53 9.22 -3.27
CA SER A 162 8.57 8.19 -3.65
C SER A 162 8.65 6.99 -2.70
N VAL A 163 9.87 6.56 -2.35
CA VAL A 163 10.10 5.46 -1.41
C VAL A 163 9.50 5.74 -0.04
N PHE A 164 9.55 6.98 0.45
CA PHE A 164 9.04 7.29 1.79
C PHE A 164 7.53 6.98 1.92
N GLY A 165 6.72 7.41 0.95
CA GLY A 165 5.29 7.09 0.93
C GLY A 165 5.03 5.58 0.91
N VAL A 166 5.80 4.84 0.12
CA VAL A 166 5.75 3.37 0.08
C VAL A 166 6.11 2.78 1.45
N MET A 167 7.13 3.29 2.13
CA MET A 167 7.52 2.76 3.44
C MET A 167 6.48 2.99 4.53
N MET A 168 5.67 4.05 4.44
CA MET A 168 4.53 4.23 5.34
C MET A 168 3.40 3.24 5.02
N HIS A 169 3.15 2.97 3.74
CA HIS A 169 2.22 1.91 3.29
C HIS A 169 2.67 0.53 3.80
N GLU A 170 3.95 0.17 3.64
CA GLU A 170 4.48 -1.11 4.11
C GLU A 170 4.51 -1.22 5.64
N LEU A 171 4.75 -0.11 6.35
CA LEU A 171 4.66 -0.08 7.80
C LEU A 171 3.23 -0.37 8.27
N GLN A 172 2.23 0.13 7.55
CA GLN A 172 0.83 -0.18 7.83
C GLN A 172 0.60 -1.70 7.77
N HIS A 173 1.03 -2.37 6.69
CA HIS A 173 0.88 -3.83 6.55
C HIS A 173 1.55 -4.58 7.70
N LEU A 174 2.75 -4.15 8.10
CA LEU A 174 3.47 -4.74 9.23
C LEU A 174 2.66 -4.59 10.54
N ILE A 175 2.14 -3.39 10.81
CA ILE A 175 1.29 -3.13 11.98
C ILE A 175 0.01 -3.96 11.90
N ASN A 176 -0.66 -3.99 10.75
CA ASN A 176 -1.89 -4.74 10.52
C ASN A 176 -1.68 -6.22 10.82
N TYR A 177 -0.60 -6.81 10.29
CA TYR A 177 -0.26 -8.20 10.53
C TYR A 177 -0.05 -8.50 12.02
N ASN A 178 0.64 -7.62 12.75
CA ASN A 178 0.79 -7.77 14.20
C ASN A 178 -0.58 -7.70 14.91
N MET A 179 -1.40 -6.70 14.60
CA MET A 179 -2.67 -6.46 15.27
C MET A 179 -3.72 -7.54 14.97
N ASN A 180 -3.73 -8.10 13.76
CA ASN A 180 -4.76 -9.02 13.29
C ASN A 180 -4.28 -10.47 13.28
N ALA A 181 -3.17 -10.78 12.62
CA ALA A 181 -2.68 -12.16 12.50
C ALA A 181 -2.05 -12.65 13.81
N ILE A 182 -1.09 -11.91 14.36
CA ILE A 182 -0.35 -12.32 15.56
C ILE A 182 -1.22 -12.18 16.82
N ASN A 183 -1.81 -11.00 17.04
CA ASN A 183 -2.57 -10.73 18.26
C ASN A 183 -4.04 -11.16 18.14
N GLY A 184 -4.62 -11.08 16.94
CA GLY A 184 -6.03 -11.39 16.68
C GLY A 184 -6.30 -12.82 16.22
N ASN A 185 -5.27 -13.60 15.84
CA ASN A 185 -5.37 -14.93 15.23
C ASN A 185 -6.22 -15.00 13.95
N LYS A 186 -6.33 -13.89 13.21
CA LYS A 186 -7.03 -13.83 11.94
C LYS A 186 -6.51 -12.67 11.10
N GLU A 187 -5.96 -12.98 9.93
CA GLU A 187 -5.54 -11.97 8.95
C GLU A 187 -6.73 -11.14 8.46
N MET A 188 -6.47 -9.88 8.12
CA MET A 188 -7.43 -9.01 7.48
C MET A 188 -7.56 -9.39 6.00
N ASP A 189 -8.76 -9.27 5.44
CA ASP A 189 -8.93 -9.53 4.00
C ASP A 189 -8.15 -8.50 3.18
N ILE A 190 -7.48 -8.97 2.13
CA ILE A 190 -6.53 -8.18 1.32
C ILE A 190 -7.08 -6.80 0.91
N TRP A 191 -8.35 -6.72 0.51
CA TRP A 191 -8.95 -5.45 0.08
C TRP A 191 -9.04 -4.40 1.19
N LEU A 192 -9.27 -4.82 2.45
CA LEU A 192 -9.38 -3.88 3.57
C LEU A 192 -8.00 -3.54 4.11
N ASP A 193 -7.09 -4.51 4.14
CA ASP A 193 -5.70 -4.29 4.51
C ASP A 193 -5.07 -3.23 3.59
N GLU A 194 -5.13 -3.46 2.29
CA GLU A 194 -4.63 -2.52 1.27
C GLU A 194 -5.38 -1.18 1.27
N ALA A 195 -6.67 -1.15 1.57
CA ALA A 195 -7.39 0.12 1.72
C ALA A 195 -6.86 0.94 2.90
N LEU A 196 -6.61 0.31 4.05
CA LEU A 196 -6.00 1.00 5.18
C LEU A 196 -4.56 1.44 4.85
N SER A 197 -3.77 0.61 4.17
CA SER A 197 -2.44 0.99 3.69
C SER A 197 -2.48 2.17 2.71
N GLU A 198 -3.39 2.18 1.74
CA GLU A 198 -3.54 3.30 0.79
C GLU A 198 -4.02 4.60 1.45
N SER A 199 -4.63 4.50 2.64
CA SER A 199 -4.94 5.69 3.42
C SER A 199 -3.69 6.37 4.00
N THR A 200 -2.56 5.66 4.11
CA THR A 200 -1.24 6.23 4.44
C THR A 200 -0.67 7.08 3.31
N SER A 201 -0.94 6.73 2.05
CA SER A 201 -0.56 7.53 0.87
C SER A 201 -1.02 8.97 1.03
N TYR A 202 -2.29 9.16 1.41
CA TYR A 202 -2.88 10.47 1.70
C TYR A 202 -2.26 11.17 2.92
N LEU A 203 -1.86 10.41 3.93
CA LEU A 203 -1.33 10.94 5.18
C LEU A 203 0.11 11.44 5.06
N PHE A 204 0.93 10.78 4.23
CA PHE A 204 2.38 10.93 4.25
C PHE A 204 3.02 11.15 2.87
N SER A 205 2.26 11.07 1.76
CA SER A 205 2.81 11.24 0.41
C SER A 205 1.87 11.97 -0.55
N GLU A 206 2.12 13.27 -0.76
CA GLU A 206 1.43 14.05 -1.78
C GLU A 206 1.65 13.47 -3.20
N TYR A 207 2.83 12.91 -3.46
CA TYR A 207 3.16 12.29 -4.74
C TYR A 207 2.28 11.08 -5.05
N ILE A 208 2.20 10.10 -4.13
CA ILE A 208 1.38 8.90 -4.34
C ILE A 208 -0.09 9.30 -4.42
N THR A 209 -0.56 10.20 -3.56
CA THR A 209 -1.94 10.72 -3.58
C THR A 209 -2.33 11.26 -4.95
N LYS A 210 -1.51 12.13 -5.55
CA LYS A 210 -1.78 12.69 -6.88
C LYS A 210 -1.81 11.62 -7.97
N SER A 211 -0.88 10.66 -7.92
CA SER A 211 -0.89 9.54 -8.86
C SER A 211 -2.18 8.72 -8.74
N ARG A 212 -2.66 8.43 -7.53
CA ARG A 212 -3.95 7.73 -7.32
C ARG A 212 -5.14 8.54 -7.80
N GLU A 213 -5.13 9.86 -7.59
CA GLU A 213 -6.16 10.76 -8.13
C GLU A 213 -6.19 10.73 -9.66
N GLU A 214 -5.03 10.81 -10.32
CA GLU A 214 -4.90 10.74 -11.78
C GLU A 214 -5.43 9.42 -12.34
N ASP A 215 -5.08 8.29 -11.72
CA ASP A 215 -5.57 6.96 -12.11
C ASP A 215 -7.10 6.85 -11.93
N PHE A 216 -7.61 7.36 -10.79
CA PHE A 216 -9.03 7.32 -10.48
C PHE A 216 -9.87 8.15 -11.47
N VAL A 217 -9.48 9.41 -11.72
CA VAL A 217 -10.27 10.30 -12.59
C VAL A 217 -10.31 9.79 -14.02
N ASN A 218 -9.30 9.02 -14.46
CA ASN A 218 -9.22 8.44 -15.79
C ASN A 218 -9.95 7.10 -15.93
N THR A 219 -10.40 6.51 -14.82
CA THR A 219 -11.06 5.21 -14.82
C THR A 219 -12.55 5.33 -14.48
N PRO A 220 -13.48 5.01 -15.40
CA PRO A 220 -14.92 5.06 -15.13
C PRO A 220 -15.44 3.78 -14.46
N TYR A 221 -14.62 3.09 -13.67
CA TYR A 221 -14.92 1.83 -12.99
C TYR A 221 -14.34 1.89 -11.58
N TYR A 222 -15.17 1.70 -10.55
CA TYR A 222 -14.79 1.95 -9.16
C TYR A 222 -14.90 0.67 -8.35
N SER A 223 -13.77 0.16 -7.87
CA SER A 223 -13.72 -1.07 -7.11
C SER A 223 -12.41 -1.20 -6.34
N PHE A 224 -12.50 -1.49 -5.06
CA PHE A 224 -11.36 -1.92 -4.23
C PHE A 224 -11.60 -3.28 -3.58
N TYR A 225 -12.83 -3.81 -3.62
CA TYR A 225 -13.22 -5.07 -2.94
C TYR A 225 -12.79 -6.32 -3.73
N SER A 226 -13.01 -6.33 -5.04
CA SER A 226 -12.49 -7.37 -5.94
C SER A 226 -11.06 -7.03 -6.36
N TRP A 227 -10.15 -7.12 -5.39
CA TRP A 227 -8.75 -6.75 -5.51
C TRP A 227 -8.08 -7.28 -6.79
N ASN A 228 -7.25 -6.45 -7.42
CA ASN A 228 -6.59 -6.69 -8.72
C ASN A 228 -7.52 -7.00 -9.90
N MET A 229 -8.84 -7.04 -9.71
CA MET A 229 -9.81 -7.45 -10.72
C MET A 229 -9.51 -8.86 -11.27
N GLN A 230 -9.16 -9.80 -10.38
CA GLN A 230 -8.74 -11.15 -10.74
C GLN A 230 -9.79 -12.22 -10.42
N LEU A 231 -9.84 -13.24 -11.25
CA LEU A 231 -10.61 -14.47 -10.98
C LEU A 231 -9.91 -15.35 -9.95
N ASN A 232 -10.65 -16.27 -9.33
CA ASN A 232 -10.11 -17.27 -8.39
C ASN A 232 -8.99 -18.16 -8.95
N ASN A 233 -8.85 -18.25 -10.27
CA ASN A 233 -7.77 -18.99 -10.94
C ASN A 233 -6.53 -18.12 -11.24
N GLY A 234 -6.52 -16.86 -10.82
CA GLY A 234 -5.44 -15.90 -11.03
C GLY A 234 -5.47 -15.20 -12.39
N ASN A 235 -6.50 -15.42 -13.22
CA ASN A 235 -6.62 -14.71 -14.49
C ASN A 235 -7.11 -13.26 -14.28
N ASP A 236 -6.44 -12.32 -14.92
CA ASP A 236 -6.83 -10.90 -14.92
C ASP A 236 -8.05 -10.65 -15.80
N ILE A 237 -9.09 -10.00 -15.27
CA ILE A 237 -10.31 -9.68 -16.02
C ILE A 237 -10.10 -8.45 -16.92
N PHE A 238 -9.31 -7.48 -16.45
CA PHE A 238 -8.96 -6.25 -17.18
C PHE A 238 -7.48 -6.19 -17.55
N GLY A 239 -6.81 -7.35 -17.65
CA GLY A 239 -5.36 -7.41 -17.81
C GLY A 239 -4.61 -6.93 -16.57
N SER A 240 -3.27 -6.89 -16.66
CA SER A 240 -2.40 -6.53 -15.53
C SER A 240 -2.66 -5.12 -14.97
N SER A 241 -3.20 -4.23 -15.79
CA SER A 241 -3.54 -2.84 -15.40
C SER A 241 -4.80 -2.73 -14.54
N GLY A 242 -5.54 -3.83 -14.31
CA GLY A 242 -6.70 -3.86 -13.40
C GLY A 242 -6.35 -3.49 -11.94
N ILE A 243 -5.09 -3.64 -11.56
CA ILE A 243 -4.54 -3.22 -10.27
C ILE A 243 -4.72 -1.72 -10.00
N PHE A 244 -4.66 -0.87 -11.03
CA PHE A 244 -4.84 0.58 -10.88
C PHE A 244 -6.25 0.94 -10.44
N ILE A 245 -7.27 0.18 -10.86
CA ILE A 245 -8.65 0.35 -10.39
C ILE A 245 -8.70 0.16 -8.87
N SER A 246 -8.05 -0.88 -8.37
CA SER A 246 -8.08 -1.27 -6.95
C SER A 246 -7.43 -0.20 -6.08
N TYR A 247 -6.17 0.13 -6.35
CA TYR A 247 -5.40 1.08 -5.56
C TYR A 247 -5.98 2.49 -5.62
N SER A 248 -6.34 2.98 -6.81
CA SER A 248 -6.92 4.32 -6.96
C SER A 248 -8.28 4.41 -6.27
N SER A 249 -9.13 3.38 -6.41
CA SER A 249 -10.43 3.33 -5.72
C SER A 249 -10.27 3.28 -4.20
N ALA A 250 -9.34 2.47 -3.69
CA ALA A 250 -9.08 2.34 -2.27
C ALA A 250 -8.62 3.67 -1.66
N SER A 251 -7.63 4.31 -2.30
CA SER A 251 -7.10 5.60 -1.86
C SER A 251 -8.16 6.70 -1.82
N ILE A 252 -8.94 6.86 -2.91
CA ILE A 252 -10.01 7.86 -2.99
C ILE A 252 -11.16 7.55 -2.04
N PHE A 253 -11.52 6.28 -1.86
CA PHE A 253 -12.56 5.87 -0.92
C PHE A 253 -12.18 6.22 0.52
N MET A 254 -10.95 5.92 0.93
CA MET A 254 -10.49 6.23 2.27
C MET A 254 -10.41 7.73 2.52
N ASN A 255 -9.91 8.51 1.55
CA ASN A 255 -9.91 9.97 1.65
C ASN A 255 -11.34 10.53 1.76
N TRP A 256 -12.29 9.99 1.00
CA TRP A 256 -13.71 10.33 1.15
C TRP A 256 -14.22 10.00 2.55
N LEU A 257 -13.98 8.79 3.09
CA LEU A 257 -14.37 8.42 4.44
C LEU A 257 -13.84 9.41 5.49
N ASN A 258 -12.55 9.72 5.43
CA ASN A 258 -11.94 10.68 6.36
C ASN A 258 -12.59 12.06 6.23
N THR A 259 -12.78 12.55 5.01
CA THR A 259 -13.43 13.85 4.75
C THR A 259 -14.85 13.89 5.31
N LYS A 260 -15.64 12.82 5.11
CA LYS A 260 -17.02 12.73 5.62
C LYS A 260 -17.12 12.62 7.13
N THR A 261 -16.04 12.21 7.79
CA THR A 261 -16.01 11.97 9.24
C THR A 261 -15.19 13.01 10.01
N GLY A 262 -14.89 14.15 9.39
CA GLY A 262 -14.29 15.31 10.04
C GLY A 262 -12.80 15.51 9.79
N GLY A 263 -12.17 14.68 8.95
CA GLY A 263 -10.82 14.89 8.44
C GLY A 263 -9.69 14.63 9.44
N ASN A 264 -9.97 13.99 10.56
CA ASN A 264 -9.03 13.78 11.67
C ASN A 264 -8.57 12.32 11.81
N TYR A 265 -8.85 11.47 10.81
CA TYR A 265 -8.40 10.08 10.71
C TYR A 265 -8.98 9.13 11.76
N ASN A 266 -9.93 9.58 12.58
CA ASN A 266 -10.58 8.74 13.59
C ASN A 266 -11.30 7.54 12.96
N ILE A 267 -11.89 7.70 11.77
CA ILE A 267 -12.54 6.58 11.09
C ILE A 267 -11.55 5.47 10.74
N TYR A 268 -10.32 5.80 10.33
CA TYR A 268 -9.28 4.80 10.06
C TYR A 268 -8.92 4.04 11.34
N LYS A 269 -8.74 4.77 12.44
CA LYS A 269 -8.51 4.20 13.76
C LYS A 269 -9.63 3.27 14.20
N GLU A 270 -10.88 3.69 14.05
CA GLU A 270 -12.04 2.86 14.40
C GLU A 270 -12.13 1.57 13.58
N ILE A 271 -11.77 1.63 12.29
CA ILE A 271 -11.73 0.46 11.41
C ILE A 271 -10.56 -0.45 11.79
N ALA A 272 -9.34 0.09 11.93
CA ALA A 272 -8.13 -0.67 12.23
C ALA A 272 -8.21 -1.39 13.58
N HIS A 273 -8.78 -0.74 14.60
CA HIS A 273 -8.96 -1.31 15.94
C HIS A 273 -10.28 -2.06 16.14
N SER A 274 -11.08 -2.26 15.08
CA SER A 274 -12.28 -3.08 15.15
C SER A 274 -11.95 -4.55 15.47
N SER A 275 -12.92 -5.27 16.03
CA SER A 275 -12.66 -6.60 16.58
C SER A 275 -12.18 -7.58 15.50
N PRO A 276 -11.07 -8.31 15.74
CA PRO A 276 -10.54 -9.21 14.73
C PRO A 276 -11.45 -10.40 14.40
N SER A 277 -12.43 -10.72 15.26
CA SER A 277 -13.40 -11.79 15.03
C SER A 277 -14.38 -11.49 13.90
N LEU A 278 -14.63 -10.22 13.59
CA LEU A 278 -15.53 -9.78 12.52
C LEU A 278 -14.92 -10.04 11.13
N THR A 279 -15.76 -10.19 10.11
CA THR A 279 -15.32 -10.13 8.72
C THR A 279 -14.88 -8.71 8.37
N SER A 280 -14.03 -8.54 7.36
CA SER A 280 -13.56 -7.20 6.97
C SER A 280 -14.72 -6.31 6.51
N GLU A 281 -15.75 -6.89 5.89
CA GLU A 281 -16.96 -6.16 5.52
C GLU A 281 -17.75 -5.72 6.76
N GLU A 282 -17.93 -6.57 7.76
CA GLU A 282 -18.57 -6.21 9.03
C GLU A 282 -17.81 -5.11 9.79
N ARG A 283 -16.47 -5.13 9.74
CA ARG A 283 -15.63 -4.09 10.33
C ARG A 283 -15.89 -2.74 9.66
N LEU A 284 -15.82 -2.68 8.33
CA LEU A 284 -16.06 -1.43 7.59
C LEU A 284 -17.50 -0.94 7.75
N THR A 285 -18.48 -1.82 7.52
CA THR A 285 -19.91 -1.46 7.54
C THR A 285 -20.39 -1.10 8.95
N GLY A 286 -19.86 -1.77 9.98
CA GLY A 286 -20.14 -1.44 11.38
C GLY A 286 -19.67 -0.04 11.79
N ILE A 287 -18.58 0.46 11.22
CA ILE A 287 -18.10 1.84 11.45
C ILE A 287 -18.85 2.83 10.57
N THR A 288 -18.92 2.60 9.26
CA THR A 288 -19.60 3.51 8.31
C THR A 288 -21.08 3.72 8.63
N SER A 289 -21.78 2.72 9.18
CA SER A 289 -23.16 2.85 9.66
C SER A 289 -23.29 3.86 10.81
N LYS A 290 -22.34 3.90 11.76
CA LYS A 290 -22.33 4.89 12.87
C LYS A 290 -22.26 6.33 12.35
N TYR A 291 -21.59 6.53 11.22
CA TYR A 291 -21.44 7.82 10.55
C TYR A 291 -22.54 8.11 9.52
N GLY A 292 -23.51 7.20 9.35
CA GLY A 292 -24.59 7.35 8.38
C GLY A 292 -24.14 7.27 6.91
N LEU A 293 -23.00 6.61 6.64
CA LEU A 293 -22.43 6.48 5.29
C LEU A 293 -22.92 5.22 4.54
N GLY A 294 -23.61 4.32 5.23
CA GLY A 294 -24.20 3.11 4.67
C GLY A 294 -24.33 2.02 5.74
N ASN A 295 -25.31 1.13 5.61
CA ASN A 295 -25.56 0.06 6.59
C ASN A 295 -25.04 -1.31 6.15
N ASN A 296 -24.62 -1.43 4.89
CA ASN A 296 -24.04 -2.60 4.25
C ASN A 296 -23.10 -2.11 3.15
N MET A 297 -22.29 -3.00 2.58
CA MET A 297 -21.29 -2.62 1.59
C MET A 297 -21.91 -2.00 0.33
N ASP A 298 -23.07 -2.48 -0.14
CA ASP A 298 -23.73 -1.90 -1.31
C ASP A 298 -24.12 -0.43 -1.10
N ASP A 299 -24.70 -0.13 0.07
CA ASP A 299 -25.04 1.25 0.45
C ASP A 299 -23.77 2.11 0.55
N VAL A 300 -22.70 1.59 1.15
CA VAL A 300 -21.43 2.32 1.28
C VAL A 300 -20.84 2.64 -0.09
N MET A 301 -20.76 1.66 -0.99
CA MET A 301 -20.21 1.83 -2.33
C MET A 301 -21.03 2.82 -3.16
N LEU A 302 -22.36 2.71 -3.12
CA LEU A 302 -23.24 3.64 -3.85
C LEU A 302 -23.23 5.05 -3.25
N ASN A 303 -23.25 5.18 -1.92
CA ASN A 303 -23.19 6.47 -1.25
C ASN A 303 -21.84 7.17 -1.44
N TRP A 304 -20.74 6.42 -1.55
CA TRP A 304 -19.44 6.96 -1.92
C TRP A 304 -19.48 7.63 -3.28
N ILE A 305 -19.95 6.92 -4.32
CA ILE A 305 -20.04 7.46 -5.68
C ILE A 305 -21.03 8.63 -5.77
N ASP A 306 -22.19 8.54 -5.10
CA ASP A 306 -23.12 9.68 -5.02
C ASP A 306 -22.53 10.87 -4.25
N GLY A 307 -21.74 10.63 -3.22
CA GLY A 307 -20.98 11.64 -2.49
C GLY A 307 -19.97 12.37 -3.39
N LEU A 308 -19.20 11.62 -4.18
CA LEU A 308 -18.29 12.22 -5.17
C LEU A 308 -19.05 13.03 -6.22
N SER A 309 -20.24 12.58 -6.64
CA SER A 309 -21.09 13.34 -7.57
C SER A 309 -21.49 14.72 -7.02
N LYS A 310 -21.60 14.86 -5.69
CA LYS A 310 -21.92 16.11 -4.97
C LYS A 310 -20.70 16.98 -4.72
N GLY A 311 -19.50 16.50 -5.05
CA GLY A 311 -18.24 17.19 -4.74
C GLY A 311 -17.82 17.06 -3.29
N ASP A 312 -18.17 15.95 -2.61
CA ASP A 312 -17.73 15.67 -1.24
C ASP A 312 -16.20 15.63 -1.10
N LEU A 313 -15.48 15.38 -2.20
CA LEU A 313 -14.03 15.41 -2.26
C LEU A 313 -13.59 16.38 -3.38
N PRO A 314 -13.19 17.63 -3.06
CA PRO A 314 -12.79 18.61 -4.06
C PRO A 314 -11.61 18.13 -4.91
N GLY A 315 -11.65 18.39 -6.21
CA GLY A 315 -10.59 18.00 -7.15
C GLY A 315 -10.76 16.59 -7.74
N VAL A 316 -11.55 15.73 -7.11
CA VAL A 316 -11.84 14.38 -7.60
C VAL A 316 -13.18 14.35 -8.33
N SER A 317 -13.20 13.71 -9.50
CA SER A 317 -14.41 13.57 -10.32
C SER A 317 -14.63 12.15 -10.78
N ILE A 318 -15.88 11.70 -10.70
CA ILE A 318 -16.34 10.46 -11.34
C ILE A 318 -16.73 10.73 -12.81
N SER A 319 -16.70 9.66 -13.61
CA SER A 319 -17.15 9.61 -15.00
C SER A 319 -18.18 8.50 -15.21
N ALA A 320 -19.11 8.73 -16.13
CA ALA A 320 -20.00 7.72 -16.69
C ALA A 320 -19.29 6.94 -17.80
N ILE A 321 -19.60 5.65 -17.93
CA ILE A 321 -19.03 4.83 -19.00
C ILE A 321 -19.61 5.23 -20.36
N SER A 322 -18.74 5.36 -21.36
CA SER A 322 -19.10 5.67 -22.76
C SER A 322 -18.96 4.49 -23.72
N GLN A 323 -18.43 3.36 -23.25
CA GLN A 323 -18.13 2.20 -24.06
C GLN A 323 -19.41 1.45 -24.47
N SER A 324 -19.43 0.97 -25.72
CA SER A 324 -20.45 0.05 -26.20
C SER A 324 -20.02 -1.40 -25.97
N GLY A 325 -20.95 -2.23 -25.49
CA GLY A 325 -20.72 -3.66 -25.32
C GLY A 325 -21.06 -4.14 -23.92
N SER A 326 -20.68 -5.39 -23.64
CA SER A 326 -20.80 -5.98 -22.30
C SER A 326 -19.63 -5.53 -21.44
N ILE A 327 -19.94 -5.00 -20.26
CA ILE A 327 -18.96 -4.62 -19.24
C ILE A 327 -19.15 -5.57 -18.05
N PRO A 328 -18.14 -6.36 -17.67
CA PRO A 328 -18.25 -7.23 -16.51
C PRO A 328 -18.28 -6.39 -15.23
N LEU A 329 -19.41 -6.39 -14.53
CA LEU A 329 -19.55 -5.75 -13.22
C LEU A 329 -19.22 -6.79 -12.14
N LEU A 330 -18.08 -6.62 -11.47
CA LEU A 330 -17.56 -7.55 -10.47
C LEU A 330 -18.19 -7.29 -9.09
N PRO A 331 -18.19 -8.27 -8.17
CA PRO A 331 -18.70 -8.10 -6.81
C PRO A 331 -18.26 -6.78 -6.16
N ARG A 332 -19.24 -6.07 -5.56
CA ARG A 332 -19.12 -4.73 -4.94
C ARG A 332 -18.53 -3.63 -5.83
N SER A 333 -18.35 -3.85 -7.12
CA SER A 333 -17.83 -2.84 -8.05
C SER A 333 -18.96 -1.94 -8.53
N VAL A 334 -18.64 -0.67 -8.80
CA VAL A 334 -19.59 0.35 -9.21
C VAL A 334 -19.21 0.92 -10.56
N ILE A 335 -20.22 1.13 -11.41
CA ILE A 335 -20.10 1.96 -12.61
C ILE A 335 -21.20 3.02 -12.63
N VAL A 336 -20.94 4.13 -13.33
CA VAL A 336 -21.93 5.18 -13.56
C VAL A 336 -22.38 5.17 -15.01
N TYR A 337 -23.67 5.32 -15.24
CA TYR A 337 -24.26 5.29 -16.58
C TYR A 337 -25.38 6.33 -16.72
N ASN A 338 -25.71 6.68 -17.97
CA ASN A 338 -26.82 7.57 -18.28
C ASN A 338 -28.14 6.81 -18.34
N ASN A 339 -29.20 7.36 -17.74
CA ASN A 339 -30.52 6.75 -17.65
C ASN A 339 -31.27 6.65 -18.99
N THR A 340 -30.71 7.15 -20.09
CA THR A 340 -31.15 6.77 -21.45
C THR A 340 -30.96 5.27 -21.71
N TYR A 341 -30.09 4.60 -20.94
CA TYR A 341 -29.93 3.16 -20.94
C TYR A 341 -30.76 2.53 -19.84
N SER A 342 -31.43 1.44 -20.19
CA SER A 342 -32.06 0.56 -19.21
C SER A 342 -31.15 -0.64 -18.99
N ILE A 343 -30.60 -0.76 -17.79
CA ILE A 343 -29.97 -1.99 -17.35
C ILE A 343 -31.12 -2.96 -16.98
N PRO A 344 -31.18 -4.17 -17.56
CA PRO A 344 -32.18 -5.16 -17.19
C PRO A 344 -32.12 -5.46 -15.70
N PRO A 345 -33.25 -5.72 -15.02
CA PRO A 345 -33.23 -6.14 -13.63
C PRO A 345 -32.42 -7.44 -13.48
N ASP A 346 -31.47 -7.43 -12.57
CA ASP A 346 -30.73 -8.61 -12.10
C ASP A 346 -30.82 -8.67 -10.58
N ALA A 347 -30.91 -9.87 -10.01
CA ALA A 347 -30.98 -10.04 -8.55
C ALA A 347 -29.66 -9.65 -7.85
N LYS A 348 -28.57 -9.57 -8.60
CA LYS A 348 -27.22 -9.22 -8.14
C LYS A 348 -26.86 -7.76 -8.38
N ILE A 349 -27.81 -6.90 -8.74
CA ILE A 349 -27.53 -5.47 -8.93
C ILE A 349 -28.43 -4.58 -8.10
N LYS A 350 -27.88 -3.44 -7.70
CA LYS A 350 -28.62 -2.36 -7.05
C LYS A 350 -28.23 -1.04 -7.70
N THR A 351 -29.22 -0.17 -7.89
CA THR A 351 -29.04 1.13 -8.55
C THR A 351 -29.54 2.27 -7.67
N ILE A 352 -28.88 3.42 -7.75
CA ILE A 352 -29.39 4.70 -7.23
C ILE A 352 -29.21 5.80 -8.28
N PRO A 353 -30.15 6.76 -8.36
CA PRO A 353 -29.91 7.99 -9.11
C PRO A 353 -28.83 8.83 -8.42
N LEU A 354 -27.94 9.42 -9.21
CA LEU A 354 -26.97 10.38 -8.69
C LEU A 354 -27.65 11.72 -8.43
N SER A 355 -27.30 12.35 -7.32
CA SER A 355 -27.97 13.56 -6.81
C SER A 355 -27.10 14.81 -6.83
N GLY A 356 -25.83 14.69 -7.23
CA GLY A 356 -24.92 15.81 -7.44
C GLY A 356 -25.34 16.77 -8.57
N GLN A 357 -24.91 18.03 -8.47
CA GLN A 357 -25.22 19.04 -9.49
C GLN A 357 -24.63 18.63 -10.84
N GLY A 358 -25.48 18.56 -11.87
CA GLY A 358 -25.08 18.15 -13.21
C GLY A 358 -25.07 16.63 -13.45
N TRP A 359 -25.46 15.83 -12.46
CA TRP A 359 -25.64 14.38 -12.58
C TRP A 359 -27.11 13.96 -12.77
N ASN A 360 -28.00 14.93 -13.00
CA ASN A 360 -29.39 14.66 -13.38
C ASN A 360 -29.46 13.77 -14.62
N GLY A 361 -30.16 12.64 -14.50
CA GLY A 361 -30.27 11.66 -15.58
C GLY A 361 -29.14 10.62 -15.61
N PHE A 362 -28.33 10.52 -14.55
CA PHE A 362 -27.34 9.46 -14.37
C PHE A 362 -27.68 8.62 -13.14
N SER A 363 -27.23 7.36 -13.14
CA SER A 363 -27.33 6.45 -12.02
C SER A 363 -26.00 5.72 -11.81
N ALA A 364 -25.76 5.31 -10.57
CA ALA A 364 -24.73 4.34 -10.23
C ALA A 364 -25.37 2.96 -10.10
N VAL A 365 -24.67 1.92 -10.55
CA VAL A 365 -25.05 0.51 -10.34
C VAL A 365 -23.91 -0.21 -9.64
N VAL A 366 -24.23 -0.98 -8.61
CA VAL A 366 -23.31 -1.86 -7.88
C VAL A 366 -23.72 -3.32 -8.08
N ASN A 367 -22.75 -4.21 -8.15
CA ASN A 367 -22.99 -5.65 -8.03
C ASN A 367 -23.03 -6.04 -6.54
N THR A 368 -24.12 -6.65 -6.11
CA THR A 368 -24.41 -6.98 -4.70
C THR A 368 -23.90 -8.36 -4.29
N SER A 369 -23.23 -9.10 -5.17
CA SER A 369 -22.54 -10.34 -4.81
C SER A 369 -21.37 -10.06 -3.86
N GLU A 370 -21.03 -11.08 -3.09
CA GLU A 370 -19.87 -11.14 -2.20
C GLU A 370 -18.85 -12.14 -2.76
N ASN A 371 -17.57 -11.82 -2.63
CA ASN A 371 -16.51 -12.75 -3.04
C ASN A 371 -16.42 -13.87 -2.01
N LYS A 372 -16.42 -15.14 -2.48
CA LYS A 372 -16.21 -16.30 -1.60
C LYS A 372 -14.79 -16.33 -1.02
N ASN A 373 -13.83 -15.89 -1.82
CA ASN A 373 -12.43 -15.72 -1.44
C ASN A 373 -12.12 -14.23 -1.50
N ALA A 374 -11.68 -13.65 -0.38
CA ALA A 374 -11.39 -12.22 -0.29
C ALA A 374 -10.48 -11.73 -1.43
N GLY A 375 -10.90 -10.67 -2.12
CA GLY A 375 -10.20 -10.10 -3.27
C GLY A 375 -10.46 -10.78 -4.61
N TYR A 376 -10.83 -12.07 -4.64
CA TYR A 376 -10.93 -12.85 -5.88
C TYR A 376 -12.36 -13.08 -6.33
N VAL A 377 -12.58 -12.97 -7.64
CA VAL A 377 -13.89 -13.06 -8.27
C VAL A 377 -14.22 -14.49 -8.69
N ASP A 378 -15.43 -14.93 -8.36
CA ASP A 378 -16.07 -16.11 -8.96
C ASP A 378 -16.77 -15.67 -10.26
N GLU A 379 -16.53 -16.37 -11.37
CA GLU A 379 -17.16 -16.07 -12.66
C GLU A 379 -18.69 -16.06 -12.57
N ALA A 380 -19.26 -16.90 -11.69
CA ALA A 380 -20.71 -16.97 -11.49
C ALA A 380 -21.28 -15.70 -10.84
N ASP A 381 -20.44 -14.87 -10.22
CA ASP A 381 -20.79 -13.64 -9.53
C ASP A 381 -20.56 -12.38 -10.36
N ILE A 382 -20.10 -12.52 -11.60
CA ILE A 382 -20.00 -11.42 -12.56
C ILE A 382 -21.37 -11.14 -13.18
N VAL A 383 -21.74 -9.86 -13.28
CA VAL A 383 -22.92 -9.42 -14.00
C VAL A 383 -22.51 -8.64 -15.24
N ASP A 384 -22.91 -9.12 -16.42
CA ASP A 384 -22.62 -8.48 -17.70
C ASP A 384 -23.56 -7.30 -17.98
N ILE A 385 -23.05 -6.08 -17.83
CA ILE A 385 -23.81 -4.85 -18.10
C ILE A 385 -23.66 -4.46 -19.56
N ASN A 386 -24.76 -4.56 -20.30
CA ASN A 386 -24.80 -4.22 -21.71
C ASN A 386 -25.22 -2.76 -21.91
N LEU A 387 -24.27 -1.90 -22.31
CA LEU A 387 -24.52 -0.50 -22.65
C LEU A 387 -24.42 -0.31 -24.16
N SER A 388 -25.37 0.43 -24.75
CA SER A 388 -25.30 0.80 -26.17
C SER A 388 -24.48 2.07 -26.36
N GLN A 389 -23.80 2.17 -27.51
CA GLN A 389 -22.96 3.34 -27.83
C GLN A 389 -23.76 4.63 -27.69
N VAL A 390 -23.20 5.61 -26.96
CA VAL A 390 -23.82 6.93 -26.85
C VAL A 390 -23.55 7.70 -28.15
N ASN A 391 -24.54 7.77 -29.04
CA ASN A 391 -24.43 8.55 -30.26
C ASN A 391 -24.56 10.05 -29.95
N GLY A 392 -23.59 10.86 -30.37
CA GLY A 392 -23.66 12.32 -30.27
C GLY A 392 -23.13 12.94 -28.97
N LEU A 393 -22.31 12.22 -28.21
CA LEU A 393 -21.52 12.86 -27.16
C LEU A 393 -20.45 13.74 -27.79
N ASN A 394 -20.69 15.05 -27.80
CA ASN A 394 -19.57 15.98 -27.79
C ASN A 394 -18.70 15.62 -26.58
N SER A 395 -17.40 15.53 -26.80
CA SER A 395 -16.30 15.30 -25.84
C SER A 395 -16.47 16.03 -24.50
N SER A 396 -17.35 15.53 -23.64
CA SER A 396 -17.65 16.14 -22.35
C SER A 396 -16.96 15.33 -21.28
N MET A 397 -16.33 16.01 -20.32
CA MET A 397 -15.49 15.44 -19.25
C MET A 397 -16.18 14.33 -18.43
N LYS A 398 -17.49 14.15 -18.57
CA LYS A 398 -18.31 13.20 -17.81
C LYS A 398 -18.34 11.80 -18.39
N TYR A 399 -17.84 11.58 -19.60
CA TYR A 399 -17.89 10.28 -20.26
C TYR A 399 -16.49 9.76 -20.56
N LYS A 400 -16.19 8.54 -20.13
CA LYS A 400 -14.90 7.87 -20.39
C LYS A 400 -15.11 6.40 -20.77
N SER A 401 -14.21 5.87 -21.59
CA SER A 401 -14.07 4.43 -21.82
C SER A 401 -13.16 3.81 -20.76
N ILE A 402 -13.29 2.50 -20.54
CA ILE A 402 -12.31 1.75 -19.77
C ILE A 402 -11.10 1.56 -20.69
N ASP A 403 -10.07 2.38 -20.50
CA ASP A 403 -8.80 2.33 -21.23
C ASP A 403 -7.66 2.32 -20.21
N LEU A 404 -7.34 1.12 -19.71
CA LEU A 404 -6.30 0.94 -18.70
C LEU A 404 -4.89 0.92 -19.28
N ASP A 405 -4.75 0.71 -20.59
CA ASP A 405 -3.44 0.76 -21.28
C ASP A 405 -2.89 2.20 -21.24
N SER A 406 -3.77 3.20 -21.22
CA SER A 406 -3.39 4.61 -21.04
C SER A 406 -2.82 4.95 -19.65
N LEU A 407 -2.96 4.05 -18.68
CA LEU A 407 -2.43 4.15 -17.33
C LEU A 407 -1.08 3.42 -17.17
N GLU A 408 -0.49 2.91 -18.25
CA GLU A 408 0.82 2.26 -18.18
C GLU A 408 1.93 3.30 -17.90
N GLY A 409 2.55 3.20 -16.71
CA GLY A 409 3.57 4.13 -16.22
C GLY A 409 4.25 3.67 -14.92
N TYR A 410 5.04 4.55 -14.27
CA TYR A 410 5.62 4.29 -12.95
C TYR A 410 4.58 4.53 -11.84
N HIS A 411 3.67 3.59 -11.68
CA HIS A 411 2.68 3.60 -10.61
C HIS A 411 3.21 2.73 -9.47
N PHE A 412 3.17 3.25 -8.25
CA PHE A 412 3.42 2.45 -7.06
C PHE A 412 2.46 1.24 -7.05
N MET A 413 3.04 0.04 -6.92
CA MET A 413 2.31 -1.20 -6.71
C MET A 413 3.08 -1.99 -5.64
N ASP A 414 2.45 -2.22 -4.51
CA ASP A 414 2.95 -3.16 -3.51
C ASP A 414 2.64 -4.60 -3.96
N LYS A 415 3.38 -5.54 -3.39
CA LYS A 415 3.04 -6.95 -3.34
C LYS A 415 3.18 -7.41 -1.90
N VAL A 416 2.04 -7.67 -1.25
CA VAL A 416 2.00 -8.38 0.02
C VAL A 416 2.42 -9.85 -0.21
N PHE A 417 3.43 -10.32 0.56
CA PHE A 417 3.99 -11.67 0.48
C PHE A 417 3.75 -12.55 1.72
#